data_AF-A0AAJ1B283-F1
#
_entry.id   AF-A0AAJ1B283-F1
#
_cell.length_a   1.000
_cell.length_b   1.000
_cell.length_c   1.000
_cell.angle_alpha   90.00
_cell.angle_beta   90.00
_cell.angle_gamma   90.00
#
_symmetry.space_group_name_H-M   'P 1'
#
loop_
_entity.id
_entity.type
_entity.pdbx_description
1 polymer ?
#
loop_
_entity_poly.entity_id
_entity_poly.type
_entity_poly.pdbx_seq_one_letter_code
_entity_poly.pdbx_strand_id
1 'polypeptide(L)'
;RREKLHETWKYLEQQSQQIKNSLIMDQPILSKNQDAVELLEEKIAKLEEEHKQKLYWNKYYKKNGTLKGAEGLSDKQIEIVEDFVRRNPSFAPFSVTNDTANIRRYKQRLEKMKEAKATGTKIE
;
A
#
# COMPACT_ATOMS: atom_id res chain seq x y z
N ARG A 1 22.38 1.01 -29.29
CA ARG A 1 23.21 1.12 -28.06
C ARG A 1 22.61 2.11 -27.05
N ARG A 2 22.25 3.34 -27.48
CA ARG A 2 21.62 4.38 -26.62
C ARG A 2 20.23 3.99 -26.10
N GLU A 3 19.38 3.39 -26.94
CA GLU A 3 18.03 2.93 -26.53
C GLU A 3 18.09 1.87 -25.45
N LYS A 4 18.88 0.81 -25.64
CA LYS A 4 19.13 -0.22 -24.62
C LYS A 4 19.62 0.38 -23.30
N LEU A 5 20.50 1.38 -23.34
CA LEU A 5 20.96 2.08 -22.14
C LEU A 5 19.80 2.83 -21.44
N HIS A 6 18.96 3.52 -22.21
CA HIS A 6 17.80 4.23 -21.68
C HIS A 6 16.74 3.28 -21.10
N GLU A 7 16.49 2.14 -21.73
CA GLU A 7 15.63 1.07 -21.22
C GLU A 7 16.17 0.50 -19.91
N THR A 8 17.47 0.21 -19.84
CA THR A 8 18.10 -0.28 -18.61
C THR A 8 18.02 0.74 -17.48
N TRP A 9 18.17 2.03 -17.78
CA TRP A 9 18.05 3.10 -16.79
C TRP A 9 16.62 3.19 -16.24
N LYS A 10 15.60 3.17 -17.12
CA LYS A 10 14.19 3.14 -16.69
C LYS A 10 13.86 1.92 -15.84
N TYR A 11 14.37 0.75 -16.22
CA TYR A 11 14.18 -0.47 -15.44
C TYR A 11 14.78 -0.32 -14.03
N LEU A 12 16.02 0.15 -13.93
CA LEU A 12 16.68 0.34 -12.63
C LEU A 12 15.98 1.39 -11.76
N GLU A 13 15.51 2.48 -12.35
CA GLU A 13 14.74 3.51 -11.65
C GLU A 13 13.41 2.94 -11.12
N GLN A 14 12.70 2.17 -11.94
CA GLN A 14 11.47 1.49 -11.53
C GLN A 14 11.73 0.51 -10.38
N GLN A 15 12.80 -0.30 -10.45
CA GLN A 15 13.16 -1.21 -9.38
C GLN A 15 13.53 -0.47 -8.09
N SER A 16 14.27 0.64 -8.21
CA SER A 16 14.59 1.50 -7.06
C SER A 16 13.34 2.06 -6.39
N GLN A 17 12.37 2.54 -7.18
CA GLN A 17 11.10 3.03 -6.65
C GLN A 17 10.28 1.91 -5.98
N GLN A 18 10.24 0.71 -6.56
CA GLN A 18 9.58 -0.43 -5.95
C GLN A 18 10.19 -0.79 -4.58
N ILE A 19 11.53 -0.82 -4.50
CA ILE A 19 12.24 -1.06 -3.25
C ILE A 19 11.92 0.03 -2.23
N LYS A 20 11.98 1.31 -2.63
CA LYS A 20 11.64 2.45 -1.77
C LYS A 20 10.21 2.33 -1.23
N ASN A 21 9.25 2.00 -2.09
CA ASN A 21 7.83 1.86 -1.73
C ASN A 21 7.58 0.67 -0.79
N SER A 22 8.36 -0.40 -0.89
CA SER A 22 8.30 -1.52 0.06
C SER A 22 8.85 -1.08 1.42
N LEU A 23 10.04 -0.47 1.42
CA LEU A 23 10.69 0.00 2.64
C LEU A 23 9.84 1.01 3.41
N ILE A 24 9.15 1.93 2.72
CA ILE A 24 8.24 2.91 3.35
C ILE A 24 7.07 2.23 4.08
N MET A 25 6.51 1.15 3.50
CA MET A 25 5.41 0.43 4.14
C MET A 25 5.87 -0.33 5.38
N ASP A 26 7.06 -0.92 5.34
CA ASP A 26 7.57 -1.80 6.39
C ASP A 26 8.27 -1.05 7.53
N GLN A 27 8.83 0.14 7.28
CA GLN A 27 9.61 0.89 8.27
C GLN A 27 8.79 1.94 9.04
N PRO A 28 9.09 2.17 10.33
CA PRO A 28 8.60 3.32 11.06
C PRO A 28 9.17 4.62 10.46
N ILE A 29 8.30 5.52 10.00
CA ILE A 29 8.71 6.87 9.57
C ILE A 29 8.99 7.68 10.84
N LEU A 30 10.22 8.15 11.03
CA LEU A 30 10.61 8.94 12.21
C LEU A 30 10.33 10.43 11.97
N SER A 31 9.83 11.15 12.98
CA SER A 31 9.55 12.60 12.91
C SER A 31 10.78 13.45 12.63
N LYS A 32 11.97 12.94 12.97
CA LYS A 32 13.26 13.60 12.76
C LYS A 32 13.75 13.55 11.31
N ASN A 33 13.14 12.71 10.45
CA ASN A 33 13.49 12.68 9.04
C ASN A 33 12.99 13.97 8.39
N GLN A 34 13.86 14.65 7.61
CA GLN A 34 13.50 15.87 6.90
C GLN A 34 12.25 15.66 6.00
N ASP A 35 12.19 14.49 5.38
CA ASP A 35 11.14 14.08 4.44
C ASP A 35 10.01 13.28 5.11
N ALA A 36 9.92 13.26 6.45
CA ALA A 36 8.93 12.46 7.19
C ALA A 36 7.47 12.73 6.78
N VAL A 37 7.17 13.98 6.37
CA VAL A 37 5.83 14.39 5.91
C VAL A 37 5.52 13.76 4.57
N GLU A 38 6.41 13.91 3.59
CA GLU A 38 6.26 13.36 2.24
C GLU A 38 6.17 11.83 2.26
N LEU A 39 7.06 11.18 3.03
CA LEU A 39 7.03 9.72 3.20
C LEU A 39 5.73 9.23 3.83
N LEU A 40 5.16 9.99 4.77
CA LEU A 40 3.90 9.61 5.40
C LEU A 40 2.70 9.84 4.47
N GLU A 41 2.73 10.89 3.65
CA GLU A 41 1.73 11.11 2.59
C GLU A 41 1.73 9.97 1.57
N GLU A 42 2.92 9.57 1.09
CA GLU A 42 3.07 8.45 0.17
C GLU A 42 2.56 7.13 0.77
N LYS A 43 2.88 6.89 2.05
CA LYS A 43 2.38 5.73 2.79
C LYS A 43 0.86 5.72 2.90
N ILE A 44 0.25 6.87 3.21
CA ILE A 44 -1.21 7.00 3.30
C ILE A 44 -1.85 6.71 1.94
N ALA A 45 -1.34 7.31 0.85
CA ALA A 45 -1.88 7.12 -0.49
C ALA A 45 -1.86 5.65 -0.91
N LYS A 46 -0.74 4.95 -0.67
CA LYS A 46 -0.60 3.52 -0.97
C LYS A 46 -1.55 2.66 -0.14
N LEU A 47 -1.68 2.92 1.17
CA LEU A 47 -2.64 2.21 2.03
C LEU A 47 -4.09 2.40 1.57
N GLU A 48 -4.45 3.60 1.09
CA GLU A 48 -5.78 3.86 0.54
C GLU A 48 -6.05 3.11 -0.77
N GLU A 49 -5.06 3.05 -1.66
CA GLU A 49 -5.16 2.30 -2.90
C GLU A 49 -5.28 0.79 -2.64
N GLU A 50 -4.41 0.24 -1.80
CA GLU A 50 -4.49 -1.17 -1.38
C GLU A 50 -5.83 -1.49 -0.73
N HIS A 51 -6.34 -0.62 0.13
CA HIS A 51 -7.65 -0.80 0.75
C HIS A 51 -8.79 -0.84 -0.28
N LYS A 52 -8.77 0.08 -1.27
CA LYS A 52 -9.75 0.10 -2.37
C LYS A 52 -9.69 -1.20 -3.19
N GLN A 53 -8.49 -1.68 -3.51
CA GLN A 53 -8.30 -2.93 -4.25
C GLN A 53 -8.83 -4.14 -3.48
N LYS A 54 -8.53 -4.25 -2.18
CA LYS A 54 -9.09 -5.32 -1.33
C LYS A 54 -10.61 -5.30 -1.27
N LEU A 55 -11.22 -4.11 -1.15
CA LEU A 55 -12.67 -3.97 -1.17
C LEU A 55 -13.26 -4.40 -2.52
N TYR A 56 -12.61 -4.01 -3.62
CA TYR A 56 -12.98 -4.44 -4.97
C TYR A 56 -12.94 -5.97 -5.09
N TRP A 57 -11.83 -6.61 -4.73
CA TRP A 57 -11.69 -8.06 -4.81
C TRP A 57 -12.69 -8.80 -3.91
N ASN A 58 -12.91 -8.33 -2.69
CA ASN A 58 -13.91 -8.92 -1.79
C ASN A 58 -15.33 -8.80 -2.37
N LYS A 59 -15.67 -7.66 -2.96
CA LYS A 59 -16.97 -7.44 -3.62
C LYS A 59 -17.12 -8.32 -4.86
N TYR A 60 -16.07 -8.42 -5.68
CA TYR A 60 -16.02 -9.27 -6.87
C TYR A 60 -16.21 -10.74 -6.49
N TYR A 61 -15.45 -11.23 -5.51
CA TYR A 61 -15.55 -12.60 -5.02
C TYR A 61 -16.93 -12.91 -4.45
N LYS A 62 -17.50 -12.01 -3.65
CA LYS A 62 -18.86 -12.17 -3.10
C LYS A 62 -19.91 -12.33 -4.21
N LYS A 63 -19.72 -11.68 -5.36
CA LYS A 63 -20.64 -11.74 -6.50
C LYS A 63 -20.44 -12.98 -7.38
N ASN A 64 -19.18 -13.33 -7.65
CA ASN A 64 -18.82 -14.32 -8.67
C ASN A 64 -18.42 -15.69 -8.10
N GLY A 65 -18.12 -15.78 -6.80
CA GLY A 65 -17.60 -16.98 -6.15
C GLY A 65 -16.15 -17.34 -6.52
N THR A 66 -15.48 -16.52 -7.30
CA THR A 66 -14.10 -16.69 -7.79
C THR A 66 -13.44 -15.33 -7.98
N LEU A 67 -12.10 -15.28 -7.93
CA LEU A 67 -11.30 -14.11 -8.30
C LEU A 67 -10.79 -14.20 -9.75
N LYS A 68 -11.09 -15.27 -10.49
CA LYS A 68 -10.74 -15.37 -11.90
C LYS A 68 -11.43 -14.25 -12.70
N GLY A 69 -10.63 -13.52 -13.48
CA GLY A 69 -11.08 -12.34 -14.23
C GLY A 69 -11.15 -11.04 -13.41
N ALA A 70 -10.77 -11.05 -12.12
CA ALA A 70 -10.60 -9.83 -11.36
C ALA A 70 -9.30 -9.11 -11.78
N GLU A 71 -9.40 -7.82 -12.07
CA GLU A 71 -8.23 -6.97 -12.34
C GLU A 71 -7.27 -6.89 -11.14
N GLY A 72 -5.97 -6.79 -11.41
CA GLY A 72 -4.95 -6.53 -10.39
C GLY A 72 -4.38 -7.74 -9.67
N LEU A 73 -4.81 -8.97 -10.01
CA LEU A 73 -4.21 -10.22 -9.50
C LEU A 73 -3.70 -11.09 -10.65
N SER A 74 -2.55 -11.72 -10.45
CA SER A 74 -2.06 -12.78 -11.34
C SER A 74 -2.73 -14.12 -11.03
N ASP A 75 -2.74 -15.04 -12.00
CA ASP A 75 -3.34 -16.38 -11.84
C ASP A 75 -2.77 -17.14 -10.63
N LYS A 76 -1.46 -17.03 -10.39
CA LYS A 76 -0.80 -17.63 -9.23
C LYS A 76 -1.30 -17.06 -7.90
N GLN A 77 -1.51 -15.74 -7.83
CA GLN A 77 -2.04 -15.09 -6.63
C GLN A 77 -3.50 -15.50 -6.39
N ILE A 78 -4.30 -15.58 -7.46
CA ILE A 78 -5.69 -16.03 -7.39
C ILE A 78 -5.76 -17.45 -6.83
N GLU A 79 -4.94 -18.37 -7.33
CA GLU A 79 -4.90 -19.76 -6.86
C GLU A 79 -4.60 -19.84 -5.35
N ILE A 80 -3.59 -19.09 -4.88
CA ILE A 80 -3.23 -19.03 -3.46
C ILE A 80 -4.39 -18.51 -2.61
N VAL A 81 -5.02 -17.42 -3.03
CA VAL A 81 -6.14 -16.81 -2.29
C VAL A 81 -7.36 -17.72 -2.29
N GLU A 82 -7.71 -18.33 -3.42
CA GLU A 82 -8.85 -19.25 -3.51
C GLU A 82 -8.64 -20.53 -2.68
N ASP A 83 -7.42 -21.06 -2.63
CA ASP A 83 -7.09 -22.18 -1.74
C ASP A 83 -7.19 -21.78 -0.26
N PHE A 84 -6.73 -20.58 0.12
CA PHE A 84 -6.92 -20.05 1.48
C PHE A 84 -8.41 -19.96 1.84
N VAL A 85 -9.24 -19.37 0.98
CA VAL A 85 -10.69 -19.24 1.24
C VAL A 85 -11.38 -20.59 1.32
N ARG A 86 -10.99 -21.55 0.46
CA ARG A 86 -11.53 -22.92 0.52
C ARG A 86 -11.25 -23.59 1.86
N ARG A 87 -10.07 -23.38 2.43
CA ARG A 87 -9.69 -23.90 3.76
C ARG A 87 -10.31 -23.08 4.91
N ASN A 88 -10.70 -21.85 4.66
CA ASN A 88 -11.16 -20.88 5.66
C ASN A 88 -12.47 -20.18 5.22
N PRO A 89 -13.58 -20.92 5.04
CA PRO A 89 -14.79 -20.41 4.39
C PRO A 89 -15.49 -19.28 5.15
N SER A 90 -15.24 -19.14 6.45
CA SER A 90 -15.77 -18.06 7.28
C SER A 90 -15.06 -16.71 7.08
N PHE A 91 -13.93 -16.70 6.38
CA PHE A 91 -13.11 -15.51 6.16
C PHE A 91 -13.28 -14.98 4.74
N ALA A 92 -13.25 -13.65 4.60
CA ALA A 92 -13.15 -13.00 3.30
C ALA A 92 -11.78 -13.29 2.66
N PRO A 93 -11.69 -13.26 1.31
CA PRO A 93 -10.41 -13.43 0.60
C PRO A 93 -9.32 -12.45 1.05
N PHE A 94 -9.70 -11.19 1.34
CA PHE A 94 -8.79 -10.16 1.83
C PHE A 94 -9.28 -9.53 3.12
N SER A 95 -8.39 -9.40 4.10
CA SER A 95 -8.70 -8.71 5.37
C SER A 95 -8.68 -7.19 5.22
N VAL A 96 -9.71 -6.54 5.75
CA VAL A 96 -9.89 -5.07 5.73
C VAL A 96 -10.16 -4.47 7.13
N THR A 97 -10.15 -5.30 8.18
CA THR A 97 -10.70 -4.98 9.50
C THR A 97 -10.06 -3.78 10.20
N ASN A 98 -8.81 -3.44 9.86
CA ASN A 98 -8.08 -2.32 10.49
C ASN A 98 -7.60 -1.25 9.50
N ASP A 99 -7.82 -1.43 8.20
CA ASP A 99 -7.25 -0.56 7.18
C ASP A 99 -7.72 0.90 7.36
N THR A 100 -9.02 1.11 7.52
CA THR A 100 -9.62 2.46 7.70
C THR A 100 -9.16 3.14 8.99
N ALA A 101 -9.06 2.38 10.08
CA ALA A 101 -8.59 2.90 11.37
C ALA A 101 -7.12 3.31 11.30
N ASN A 102 -6.27 2.51 10.64
CA ASN A 102 -4.86 2.81 10.45
C ASN A 102 -4.66 4.02 9.53
N ILE A 103 -5.36 4.08 8.39
CA ILE A 103 -5.33 5.24 7.49
C ILE A 103 -5.71 6.51 8.24
N ARG A 104 -6.77 6.48 9.05
CA ARG A 104 -7.18 7.63 9.88
C ARG A 104 -6.09 8.04 10.88
N ARG A 105 -5.46 7.07 11.57
CA ARG A 105 -4.35 7.35 12.51
C ARG A 105 -3.17 8.01 11.80
N TYR A 106 -2.80 7.53 10.61
CA TYR A 106 -1.72 8.12 9.84
C TYR A 106 -2.05 9.53 9.36
N LYS A 107 -3.28 9.79 8.91
CA LYS A 107 -3.73 11.15 8.57
C LYS A 107 -3.66 12.10 9.76
N GLN A 108 -4.15 11.68 10.92
CA GLN A 108 -4.04 12.49 12.15
C GLN A 108 -2.59 12.77 12.53
N ARG A 109 -1.70 11.78 12.35
CA ARG A 109 -0.27 11.95 12.58
C ARG A 109 0.36 12.93 11.59
N LEU A 110 -0.07 12.89 10.32
CA LEU A 110 0.40 13.80 9.28
C LEU A 110 0.05 15.25 9.61
N GLU A 111 -1.20 15.52 10.01
CA GLU A 111 -1.64 16.86 10.42
C GLU A 111 -0.78 17.40 11.57
N LYS A 112 -0.59 16.60 12.63
CA LYS A 112 0.28 16.97 13.77
C LYS A 112 1.71 17.29 13.33
N MET A 113 2.25 16.54 12.37
CA MET A 113 3.60 16.81 11.85
C MET A 113 3.67 18.10 11.04
N LYS A 114 2.64 18.43 10.25
CA LYS A 114 2.55 19.68 9.51
C LYS A 114 2.42 20.88 10.45
N GLU A 115 1.56 20.78 11.47
CA GLU A 115 1.38 21.81 12.49
C GLU A 115 2.69 22.12 13.22
N ALA A 116 3.39 21.08 13.71
CA ALA A 116 4.65 21.27 14.42
C ALA A 116 5.78 21.85 13.57
N LYS A 117 5.84 21.50 12.26
CA LYS A 117 6.76 22.14 11.32
C LYS A 117 6.43 23.63 11.14
N ALA A 118 5.15 23.99 11.10
CA ALA A 118 4.71 25.38 10.95
C ALA A 118 4.96 26.24 12.20
N THR A 119 4.79 25.68 13.40
CA THR A 119 4.98 26.41 14.67
C THR A 119 6.42 26.36 15.21
N GLY A 120 7.34 25.69 14.51
CA GLY A 120 8.72 25.49 14.97
C GLY A 120 8.84 24.69 16.27
N THR A 121 7.75 24.04 16.70
CA THR A 121 7.70 23.28 17.95
C THR A 121 8.27 21.88 17.73
N LYS A 122 9.20 21.44 18.59
CA LYS A 122 9.73 20.08 18.52
C LYS A 122 8.61 19.08 18.82
N ILE A 123 8.45 18.10 17.94
CA ILE A 123 7.62 16.92 18.20
C ILE A 123 8.46 15.99 19.08
N GLU A 124 8.13 15.92 20.37
CA GLU A 124 8.71 14.96 21.32
C GLU A 124 8.24 13.52 21.02
#